data_AF-A0A7X6M161-F1
#
_entry.id   AF-A0A7X6M161-F1
#
_cell.length_a   1.000
_cell.length_b   1.000
_cell.length_c   1.000
_cell.angle_alpha   90.00
_cell.angle_beta   90.00
_cell.angle_gamma   90.00
#
_symmetry.space_group_name_H-M   'P 1'
#
loop_
_entity.id
_entity.type
_entity.pdbx_description
1 polymer ?
#
loop_
_entity_poly.entity_id
_entity_poly.type
_entity_poly.pdbx_seq_one_letter_code
_entity_poly.pdbx_strand_id
1 'polypeptide(L)'
;MRKGFVEITYVGRRSGKSFSTPVNYRRSGDSILIGVAMPDRKSWWRNFTGDGGPITLHLPGGDRTGHAVAQRDERGRVTVRVQLDAAAPGDPERN
;
A
#
# COMPACT_ATOMS: atom_id res chain seq x y z
N MET A 1 6.78 -16.02 -4.03
CA MET A 1 6.71 -14.77 -3.23
C MET A 1 7.71 -13.77 -3.77
N ARG A 2 7.27 -12.65 -4.37
CA ARG A 2 8.20 -11.62 -4.90
C ARG A 2 8.43 -10.53 -3.85
N LYS A 3 9.67 -10.12 -3.65
CA LYS A 3 10.03 -8.93 -2.85
C LYS A 3 10.47 -7.83 -3.79
N GLY A 4 10.18 -6.58 -3.45
CA GLY A 4 10.60 -5.44 -4.25
C GLY A 4 10.45 -4.13 -3.51
N PHE A 5 10.83 -3.07 -4.18
CA PHE A 5 10.71 -1.69 -3.73
C PHE A 5 9.79 -0.96 -4.70
N VAL A 6 8.81 -0.25 -4.16
CA VAL A 6 7.78 0.44 -4.94
C VAL A 6 7.40 1.74 -4.25
N GLU A 7 6.97 2.73 -5.02
CA GLU A 7 6.28 3.88 -4.46
C GLU A 7 4.81 3.57 -4.25
N ILE A 8 4.29 3.98 -3.09
CA ILE A 8 2.85 3.98 -2.81
C ILE A 8 2.34 5.40 -2.78
N THR A 9 1.11 5.61 -3.26
CA THR A 9 0.40 6.88 -3.18
C THR A 9 -0.90 6.70 -2.42
N TYR A 10 -1.19 7.62 -1.50
CA TYR A 10 -2.41 7.59 -0.69
C TYR A 10 -2.88 8.99 -0.32
N VAL A 11 -4.18 9.11 -0.03
CA VAL A 11 -4.78 10.37 0.42
C VAL A 11 -4.78 10.43 1.94
N GLY A 12 -4.16 11.46 2.50
CA GLY A 12 -4.10 11.66 3.94
C GLY A 12 -5.49 11.95 4.52
N ARG A 13 -5.99 11.08 5.42
CA ARG A 13 -7.33 11.18 6.03
C ARG A 13 -7.67 12.53 6.67
N ARG A 14 -6.65 13.24 7.18
CA ARG A 14 -6.82 14.52 7.88
C ARG A 14 -6.68 15.72 6.95
N SER A 15 -5.83 15.63 5.94
CA SER A 15 -5.47 16.77 5.08
C SER A 15 -6.09 16.71 3.69
N GLY A 16 -6.61 15.56 3.25
CA GLY A 16 -7.11 15.34 1.89
C GLY A 16 -6.03 15.40 0.81
N LYS A 17 -4.76 15.53 1.19
CA LYS A 17 -3.64 15.65 0.25
C LYS A 17 -3.11 14.28 -0.14
N SER A 18 -2.67 14.14 -1.39
CA SER A 18 -1.96 12.97 -1.85
C SER A 18 -0.51 12.98 -1.35
N PHE A 19 -0.06 11.85 -0.83
CA PHE A 19 1.30 11.62 -0.39
C PHE A 19 1.85 10.38 -1.06
N SER A 20 3.10 10.46 -1.51
CA SER A 20 3.82 9.34 -2.10
C SER A 20 4.97 8.93 -1.19
N THR A 21 5.17 7.64 -1.00
CA THR A 21 6.22 7.12 -0.11
C THR A 21 6.83 5.84 -0.66
N PRO A 22 8.16 5.76 -0.78
CA PRO A 22 8.82 4.52 -1.13
C PRO A 22 8.71 3.47 -0.02
N VAL A 23 8.33 2.25 -0.37
CA VAL A 23 8.18 1.13 0.56
C VAL A 23 8.74 -0.18 0.00
N ASN A 24 9.21 -1.01 0.91
CA ASN A 24 9.51 -2.41 0.61
C ASN A 24 8.25 -3.23 0.72
N TYR A 25 7.98 -4.06 -0.29
CA TYR A 25 6.79 -4.89 -0.32
C TYR A 25 7.12 -6.34 -0.63
N ARG A 26 6.16 -7.19 -0.27
CA ARG A 26 6.16 -8.61 -0.58
C ARG A 26 4.82 -8.96 -1.22
N ARG A 27 4.83 -9.52 -2.42
CA ARG A 27 3.61 -9.86 -3.18
C ARG A 27 3.39 -11.36 -3.26
N SER A 28 2.13 -11.74 -3.05
CA SER A 28 1.59 -13.09 -3.21
C SER A 28 0.25 -13.00 -3.93
N GLY A 29 0.21 -13.31 -5.22
CA GLY A 29 -0.99 -13.11 -6.05
C GLY A 29 -1.45 -11.65 -6.03
N ASP A 30 -2.66 -11.43 -5.52
CA ASP A 30 -3.30 -10.12 -5.39
C ASP A 30 -3.20 -9.52 -3.99
N SER A 31 -2.53 -10.21 -3.05
CA SER A 31 -2.19 -9.64 -1.76
C SER A 31 -0.77 -9.12 -1.74
N ILE A 32 -0.60 -7.90 -1.23
CA ILE A 32 0.69 -7.26 -0.98
C ILE A 32 0.85 -7.02 0.52
N LEU A 33 2.03 -7.32 1.05
CA LEU A 33 2.40 -7.07 2.42
C LEU A 33 3.56 -6.08 2.46
N ILE A 34 3.34 -4.94 3.11
CA ILE A 34 4.33 -3.89 3.29
C ILE A 34 4.76 -3.91 4.76
N GLY A 35 6.06 -4.12 4.98
CA GLY A 35 6.67 -4.04 6.30
C GLY A 35 7.06 -2.60 6.60
N VAL A 36 6.54 -2.03 7.69
CA VAL A 36 6.88 -0.67 8.10
C VAL A 36 8.08 -0.72 9.05
N ALA A 37 9.25 -0.41 8.51
CA ALA A 37 10.45 -0.25 9.33
C ALA A 37 10.37 1.04 10.16
N MET A 38 10.71 0.95 11.45
CA MET A 38 10.64 2.05 12.44
C MET A 38 9.27 2.74 12.44
N PRO A 39 8.19 2.02 12.79
CA PRO A 39 6.83 2.56 12.71
C PRO A 39 6.60 3.77 13.62
N ASP A 40 7.31 3.88 14.74
CA ASP A 40 7.18 5.03 15.64
C ASP A 40 7.78 6.32 15.07
N ARG A 41 8.66 6.22 14.06
CA ARG A 41 9.21 7.37 13.33
C ARG A 41 8.39 7.77 12.10
N LYS A 42 7.33 7.02 11.77
CA LYS A 42 6.54 7.21 10.55
C LYS A 42 5.06 7.29 10.90
N SER A 43 4.32 8.18 10.25
CA SER A 43 2.88 8.35 10.53
C SER A 43 1.98 7.87 9.39
N TRP A 44 2.53 7.64 8.20
CA TRP A 44 1.75 7.29 7.01
C TRP A 44 0.90 6.03 7.18
N TRP A 45 1.41 5.00 7.88
CA TRP A 45 0.70 3.74 8.08
C TRP A 45 -0.58 3.90 8.91
N ARG A 46 -0.67 4.98 9.73
CA ARG A 46 -1.87 5.32 10.52
C ARG A 46 -3.04 5.76 9.64
N ASN A 47 -2.79 6.04 8.36
CA ASN A 47 -3.83 6.31 7.40
C ASN A 47 -4.69 5.08 7.10
N PHE A 48 -4.17 3.88 7.38
CA PHE A 48 -4.78 2.60 7.04
C PHE A 48 -5.20 1.79 8.28
N THR A 49 -5.22 2.37 9.47
CA THR A 49 -5.70 1.69 10.68
C THR A 49 -7.24 1.68 10.73
N GLY A 50 -7.83 0.71 11.44
CA GLY A 50 -9.29 0.57 11.50
C GLY A 50 -9.81 -0.15 10.26
N ASP A 51 -10.77 0.44 9.56
CA ASP A 51 -11.36 -0.13 8.34
C ASP A 51 -10.40 -0.13 7.15
N GLY A 52 -9.26 0.56 7.26
CA GLY A 52 -8.29 0.72 6.17
C GLY A 52 -8.59 1.90 5.27
N GLY A 53 -8.02 1.89 4.07
CA GLY A 53 -8.26 2.91 3.06
C GLY A 53 -7.64 2.61 1.71
N PRO A 54 -8.02 3.35 0.66
CA PRO A 54 -7.51 3.16 -0.68
C PRO A 54 -6.03 3.53 -0.77
N ILE A 55 -5.30 2.74 -1.56
CA ILE A 55 -3.88 2.95 -1.86
C ILE A 55 -3.62 2.65 -3.33
N THR A 56 -2.68 3.38 -3.92
CA THR A 56 -2.14 3.10 -5.25
C THR A 56 -0.70 2.63 -5.12
N LEU A 57 -0.34 1.57 -5.84
CA LEU A 57 1.01 1.02 -5.90
C LEU A 57 1.55 1.17 -7.33
N HIS A 58 2.67 1.86 -7.47
CA HIS A 58 3.32 2.12 -8.75
C HIS A 58 4.23 0.95 -9.15
N LEU A 59 3.63 -0.21 -9.41
CA LEU A 59 4.37 -1.45 -9.70
C LEU A 59 5.05 -1.40 -11.08
N PRO A 60 6.10 -2.19 -11.33
CA PRO A 60 6.78 -2.22 -12.64
C PRO A 60 5.88 -2.58 -13.82
N GLY A 61 4.74 -3.23 -13.58
CA GLY A 61 3.75 -3.60 -14.59
C GLY A 61 2.59 -2.62 -14.70
N GLY A 62 2.72 -1.41 -14.15
CA GLY A 62 1.69 -0.39 -14.11
C GLY A 62 1.12 -0.14 -12.71
N ASP A 63 0.40 0.97 -12.61
CA ASP A 63 -0.25 1.40 -11.38
C ASP A 63 -1.39 0.46 -11.03
N ARG A 64 -1.43 0.03 -9.76
CA ARG A 64 -2.47 -0.85 -9.23
C ARG A 64 -3.10 -0.22 -8.02
N THR A 65 -4.43 -0.13 -8.02
CA THR A 65 -5.20 0.28 -6.85
C THR A 65 -5.49 -0.93 -5.96
N GLY A 66 -5.78 -0.64 -4.70
CA GLY A 66 -6.24 -1.63 -3.76
C GLY A 66 -6.66 -1.02 -2.43
N HIS A 67 -7.14 -1.88 -1.54
CA HIS A 67 -7.51 -1.52 -0.18
C HIS A 67 -6.43 -1.93 0.81
N ALA A 68 -5.90 -0.97 1.56
CA ALA A 68 -4.85 -1.18 2.54
C ALA A 68 -5.40 -1.18 3.97
N VAL A 69 -4.97 -2.15 4.78
CA VAL A 69 -5.25 -2.24 6.21
C VAL A 69 -3.93 -2.40 6.96
N ALA A 70 -3.66 -1.46 7.87
CA ALA A 70 -2.50 -1.47 8.77
C ALA A 70 -2.87 -2.17 10.08
N GLN A 71 -2.02 -3.09 10.49
CA GLN A 71 -2.09 -3.74 11.79
C GLN A 71 -0.75 -3.61 12.51
N ARG A 72 -0.81 -3.32 13.81
CA ARG A 72 0.33 -3.32 14.72
C ARG A 72 0.22 -4.57 15.60
N ASP A 73 1.27 -5.38 15.64
CA ASP A 73 1.32 -6.55 16.53
C ASP A 73 1.76 -6.17 17.96
N GLU A 74 1.65 -7.12 18.88
CA GLU A 74 2.04 -6.95 20.30
C GLU A 74 3.52 -6.61 20.48
N ARG A 75 4.37 -6.96 19.49
CA ARG A 75 5.81 -6.66 19.48
C ARG A 75 6.10 -5.27 18.90
N GLY A 76 5.05 -4.51 18.59
CA GLY A 76 5.13 -3.17 18.04
C GLY A 76 5.46 -3.11 16.55
N ARG A 77 5.53 -4.25 15.84
CA ARG A 77 5.77 -4.30 14.40
C ARG A 77 4.50 -3.89 13.67
N VAL A 78 4.65 -3.03 12.67
CA VAL A 78 3.53 -2.61 11.82
C VAL A 78 3.65 -3.25 10.46
N THR A 79 2.57 -3.87 10.04
CA THR A 79 2.39 -4.44 8.70
C THR A 79 1.18 -3.81 8.05
N VAL A 80 1.33 -3.40 6.80
CA VAL A 80 0.22 -2.93 5.97
C VAL A 80 -0.06 -4.01 4.95
N ARG A 81 -1.25 -4.61 5.04
CA ARG A 81 -1.74 -5.57 4.07
C ARG A 81 -2.57 -4.82 3.06
N VAL A 82 -2.22 -4.95 1.79
CA VAL A 82 -2.98 -4.41 0.67
C VAL A 82 -3.63 -5.56 -0.08
N GLN A 83 -4.93 -5.47 -0.27
CA GLN A 83 -5.64 -6.30 -1.22
C GLN A 83 -5.76 -5.50 -2.52
N LEU A 84 -5.12 -5.97 -3.58
CA LEU A 84 -5.23 -5.34 -4.89
C LEU A 84 -6.65 -5.53 -5.41
N ASP A 85 -7.17 -4.49 -6.03
CA ASP A 85 -8.41 -4.61 -6.78
C ASP A 85 -8.18 -5.53 -7.96
N ALA A 86 -9.24 -6.25 -8.36
CA ALA A 86 -9.23 -6.93 -9.64
C ALA A 86 -8.81 -5.90 -10.70
N ALA A 87 -7.81 -6.24 -11.53
CA ALA A 87 -7.44 -5.37 -12.62
C ALA A 87 -8.72 -5.08 -13.39
N ALA A 88 -9.12 -3.81 -13.47
CA ALA A 88 -10.29 -3.44 -14.23
C ALA A 88 -10.13 -4.07 -15.63
N PRO A 89 -11.11 -4.84 -16.12
CA PRO A 89 -11.06 -5.32 -17.49
C PRO A 89 -11.26 -4.10 -18.40
N GLY A 90 -10.15 -3.47 -18.80
CA GLY A 90 -10.18 -2.34 -19.72
C GLY A 90 -9.22 -1.22 -19.34
N ASP A 91 -8.00 -1.33 -19.81
CA ASP A 91 -7.40 -0.20 -20.53
C ASP A 91 -6.43 -0.77 -21.59
N PRO A 92 -6.92 -1.22 -22.76
CA PRO A 92 -6.08 -1.58 -23.88
C PRO A 92 -5.66 -0.31 -24.63
N GLU A 93 -5.05 0.67 -23.96
CA GLU A 93 -4.45 1.78 -24.68
C GLU A 93 -3.29 2.41 -23.89
N ARG A 94 -2.09 2.03 -24.28
CA ARG A 94 -0.97 2.96 -24.44
C ARG A 94 -0.09 2.41 -25.56
N ASN A 95 -0.54 2.70 -26.79
CA ASN A 95 0.29 2.70 -27.99
C ASN A 95 1.33 3.83 -27.90
#